data_AF-A0A6J1KX15-F1
#
_entry.id   AF-A0A6J1KX15-F1
#
_cell.length_a   1.000
_cell.length_b   1.000
_cell.length_c   1.000
_cell.angle_alpha   90.00
_cell.angle_beta   90.00
_cell.angle_gamma   90.00
#
_symmetry.space_group_name_H-M   'P 1'
#
loop_
_entity.id
_entity.type
_entity.pdbx_description
1 polymer ?
#
loop_
_entity_poly.entity_id
_entity_poly.type
_entity_poly.pdbx_seq_one_letter_code
_entity_poly.pdbx_strand_id
1 'polypeptide(L)'
;MRLQRHKMGADDFEPLTMIGRGAFGEVRVCREKATGHVYAMKKLKKSEMLRRGQVEHVKAERNLLAEVDSNCIVKLYCSFQDEEYLYLIMEYLPGGDMMTLLMRKDTLTEDEARFYVGETVLAIESIHKHNYIHRDIKPDNLLLDKDGHMKLSDFGLCKPLDCSNLQEKDFSQGNNLSGALQSDGRPVASKRTQQEQLQHWQRNRRMLAYSTVGTPDYIAPEVLLKKGYGMECDWWSLGAIMYEMLVGFPPFYSDEPMSTCRKIVNWRTHLKFPEEAKLSPEAKDLISKLLCNVEQRLGTKGADEIKAHPWFKGIEWDKLYQMKAAFIPEVNDELDTQNFEKFEETENAIQTSSKSGPWRKMLSSKDVNFVGYTYKNLEIIDDNQLPGIAELKKKSAKSTRPSIKSLFANESATVTNQPVQGSFLKLLPPQLEVPEKPISAGEKHS
;
A
#
# COMPACT_ATOMS: atom_id res chain seq x y z
N MET A 1 39.54 -18.83 6.91
CA MET A 1 38.60 -18.84 8.06
C MET A 1 37.18 -18.67 7.51
N ARG A 2 36.32 -19.68 7.70
CA ARG A 2 34.89 -19.60 7.39
C ARG A 2 34.23 -18.71 8.45
N LEU A 3 34.04 -17.43 8.16
CA LEU A 3 33.01 -16.65 8.86
C LEU A 3 31.69 -17.34 8.54
N GLN A 4 31.16 -18.07 9.53
CA GLN A 4 29.85 -18.70 9.45
C GLN A 4 28.84 -17.65 9.00
N ARG A 5 28.05 -17.98 7.97
CA ARG A 5 26.85 -17.24 7.60
C ARG A 5 25.87 -17.31 8.77
N HIS A 6 26.02 -16.43 9.76
CA HIS A 6 25.01 -16.25 10.79
C HIS A 6 23.74 -15.82 10.06
N LYS A 7 22.72 -16.68 10.12
CA LYS A 7 21.42 -16.38 9.54
C LYS A 7 20.75 -15.43 10.52
N MET A 8 20.62 -14.18 10.12
CA MET A 8 20.02 -13.14 10.96
C MET A 8 18.61 -13.57 11.38
N GLY A 9 18.31 -13.43 12.67
CA GLY A 9 17.07 -13.88 13.30
C GLY A 9 16.53 -12.88 14.32
N ALA A 10 15.36 -13.18 14.89
CA ALA A 10 14.71 -12.29 15.84
C ALA A 10 15.57 -12.01 17.09
N ASP A 11 16.37 -13.00 17.53
CA ASP A 11 17.24 -12.89 18.70
C ASP A 11 18.40 -11.91 18.52
N ASP A 12 18.71 -11.50 17.28
CA ASP A 12 19.74 -10.49 16.99
C ASP A 12 19.26 -9.06 17.30
N PHE A 13 17.95 -8.89 17.53
CA PHE A 13 17.32 -7.60 17.79
C PHE A 13 16.73 -7.56 19.19
N GLU A 14 16.89 -6.42 19.84
CA GLU A 14 16.20 -6.08 21.09
C GLU A 14 14.94 -5.27 20.73
N PRO A 15 13.72 -5.82 20.90
CA PRO A 15 12.50 -5.06 20.70
C PRO A 15 12.33 -4.03 21.82
N LEU A 16 12.07 -2.79 21.44
CA LEU A 16 11.83 -1.67 22.33
C LEU A 16 10.33 -1.30 22.24
N THR A 17 10.03 -0.03 22.01
CA THR A 17 8.68 0.54 22.01
C THR A 17 7.82 0.06 20.84
N MET A 18 6.56 -0.27 21.09
CA MET A 18 5.57 -0.47 20.04
C MET A 18 5.14 0.88 19.43
N ILE A 19 5.26 0.98 18.11
CA ILE A 19 4.93 2.20 17.35
C ILE A 19 3.78 2.00 16.36
N GLY A 20 3.33 0.76 16.16
CA GLY A 20 2.18 0.49 15.30
C GLY A 20 1.55 -0.86 15.59
N ARG A 21 0.23 -0.95 15.37
CA ARG A 21 -0.54 -2.19 15.50
C ARG A 21 -1.42 -2.37 14.27
N GLY A 22 -1.21 -3.46 13.55
CA GLY A 22 -1.98 -3.83 12.37
C GLY A 22 -2.92 -5.00 12.62
N ALA A 23 -3.72 -5.34 11.61
CA ALA A 23 -4.66 -6.47 11.67
C ALA A 23 -3.97 -7.84 11.83
N PHE A 24 -2.71 -7.96 11.44
CA PHE A 24 -1.96 -9.22 11.38
C PHE A 24 -0.74 -9.27 12.31
N GLY A 25 -0.47 -8.20 13.04
CA GLY A 25 0.80 -8.04 13.73
C GLY A 25 1.04 -6.65 14.32
N GLU A 26 2.28 -6.39 14.66
CA GLU A 26 2.73 -5.17 15.31
C GLU A 26 4.02 -4.66 14.68
N VAL A 27 4.28 -3.36 14.85
CA VAL A 27 5.53 -2.69 14.48
C VAL A 27 6.16 -2.15 15.75
N ARG A 28 7.42 -2.50 15.99
CA ARG A 28 8.20 -2.00 17.13
C ARG A 28 9.47 -1.33 16.64
N VAL A 29 9.90 -0.30 17.37
CA VAL A 29 11.31 0.11 17.33
C VAL A 29 12.14 -1.03 17.91
N CYS A 30 13.25 -1.36 17.28
CA CYS A 30 14.18 -2.34 17.81
C CYS A 30 15.63 -1.88 17.60
N ARG A 31 16.52 -2.44 18.42
CA ARG A 31 17.96 -2.19 18.33
C ARG A 31 18.67 -3.47 17.94
N GLU A 32 19.52 -3.43 16.92
CA GLU A 32 20.39 -4.56 16.59
C GLU A 32 21.48 -4.69 17.66
N LYS A 33 21.59 -5.86 18.29
CA LYS A 33 22.52 -6.08 19.42
C LYS A 33 23.99 -5.98 19.02
N ALA A 34 24.32 -6.34 17.78
CA ALA A 34 25.69 -6.36 17.30
C ALA A 34 26.25 -4.96 16.98
N THR A 35 25.40 -4.08 16.44
CA THR A 35 25.84 -2.79 15.91
C THR A 35 25.30 -1.59 16.71
N GLY A 36 24.23 -1.79 17.48
CA GLY A 36 23.52 -0.72 18.18
C GLY A 36 22.56 0.10 17.31
N HIS A 37 22.48 -0.17 15.99
CA HIS A 37 21.61 0.56 15.09
C HIS A 37 20.13 0.32 15.38
N VAL A 38 19.33 1.37 15.19
CA VAL A 38 17.89 1.40 15.44
C VAL A 38 17.12 1.14 14.15
N TYR A 39 16.09 0.30 14.24
CA TYR A 39 15.24 -0.09 13.12
C TYR A 39 13.76 -0.11 13.53
N ALA A 40 12.88 -0.15 12.53
CA ALA A 40 11.49 -0.54 12.70
C ALA A 40 11.31 -2.01 12.31
N MET A 41 10.88 -2.85 13.25
CA MET A 41 10.58 -4.26 13.04
C MET A 41 9.07 -4.46 12.92
N LYS A 42 8.60 -4.87 11.73
CA LYS A 42 7.22 -5.34 11.51
C LYS A 42 7.17 -6.85 11.70
N LYS A 43 6.40 -7.30 12.69
CA LYS A 43 6.23 -8.71 13.09
C LYS A 43 4.81 -9.17 12.73
N LEU A 44 4.69 -10.17 11.85
CA LEU A 44 3.42 -10.63 11.26
C LEU A 44 3.15 -12.09 11.59
N LYS A 45 1.95 -12.42 12.10
CA LYS A 45 1.61 -13.78 12.55
C LYS A 45 1.19 -14.69 11.38
N LYS A 46 1.93 -15.78 11.15
CA LYS A 46 1.71 -16.71 10.02
C LYS A 46 0.31 -17.31 9.99
N SER A 47 -0.17 -17.77 11.15
CA SER A 47 -1.49 -18.38 11.27
C SER A 47 -2.61 -17.41 10.87
N GLU A 48 -2.45 -16.12 11.15
CA GLU A 48 -3.45 -15.10 10.83
C GLU A 48 -3.47 -14.77 9.34
N MET A 49 -2.29 -14.69 8.72
CA MET A 49 -2.16 -14.50 7.28
C MET A 49 -2.75 -15.65 6.47
N LEU A 50 -2.51 -16.89 6.90
CA LEU A 50 -3.08 -18.08 6.26
C LEU A 50 -4.61 -18.10 6.39
N ARG A 51 -5.12 -17.85 7.61
CA ARG A 51 -6.56 -17.84 7.90
C ARG A 51 -7.33 -16.81 7.05
N ARG A 52 -6.69 -15.69 6.71
CA ARG A 52 -7.31 -14.59 5.93
C ARG A 52 -6.89 -14.54 4.46
N GLY A 53 -6.09 -15.51 3.99
CA GLY A 53 -5.64 -15.57 2.59
C GLY A 53 -4.72 -14.43 2.15
N GLN A 54 -3.88 -13.90 3.04
CA GLN A 54 -3.04 -12.69 2.81
C GLN A 54 -1.57 -13.02 2.52
N VAL A 55 -1.26 -14.26 2.13
CA VAL A 55 0.12 -14.69 1.90
C VAL A 55 0.77 -13.95 0.74
N GLU A 56 0.05 -13.81 -0.38
CA GLU A 56 0.57 -13.15 -1.58
C GLU A 56 0.79 -11.65 -1.36
N HIS A 57 -0.08 -11.02 -0.57
CA HIS A 57 0.02 -9.63 -0.14
C HIS A 57 1.32 -9.34 0.60
N VAL A 58 1.68 -10.18 1.57
CA VAL A 58 2.93 -10.00 2.34
C VAL A 58 4.18 -10.32 1.51
N LYS A 59 4.08 -11.23 0.54
CA LYS A 59 5.17 -11.47 -0.42
C LYS A 59 5.37 -10.28 -1.36
N ALA A 60 4.28 -9.65 -1.81
CA ALA A 60 4.28 -8.48 -2.67
C ALA A 60 4.89 -7.27 -1.95
N GLU A 61 4.48 -6.99 -0.70
CA GLU A 61 5.08 -5.95 0.13
C GLU A 61 6.60 -6.12 0.24
N ARG A 62 7.06 -7.31 0.62
CA ARG A 62 8.50 -7.62 0.72
C ARG A 62 9.21 -7.48 -0.62
N ASN A 63 8.60 -7.90 -1.74
CA ASN A 63 9.21 -7.77 -3.07
C ASN A 63 9.38 -6.30 -3.47
N LEU A 64 8.32 -5.49 -3.35
CA LEU A 64 8.37 -4.07 -3.68
C LEU A 64 9.46 -3.38 -2.87
N LEU A 65 9.49 -3.58 -1.56
CA LEU A 65 10.50 -3.01 -0.67
C LEU A 65 11.94 -3.47 -0.97
N ALA A 66 12.11 -4.66 -1.56
CA ALA A 66 13.42 -5.18 -1.94
C ALA A 66 13.86 -4.74 -3.35
N GLU A 67 12.91 -4.43 -4.24
CA GLU A 67 13.14 -4.08 -5.64
C GLU A 67 13.21 -2.57 -5.88
N VAL A 68 12.41 -1.80 -5.15
CA VAL A 68 12.27 -0.35 -5.31
C VAL A 68 13.17 0.36 -4.31
N ASP A 69 14.34 0.78 -4.78
CA ASP A 69 15.24 1.65 -4.03
C ASP A 69 14.98 3.11 -4.44
N SER A 70 14.28 3.85 -3.59
CA SER A 70 13.88 5.23 -3.83
C SER A 70 13.75 5.96 -2.51
N ASN A 71 14.23 7.21 -2.46
CA ASN A 71 14.10 8.07 -1.28
C ASN A 71 12.64 8.31 -0.87
N CYS A 72 11.69 8.03 -1.76
CA CYS A 72 10.26 8.21 -1.52
C CYS A 72 9.60 7.00 -0.84
N ILE A 73 10.32 5.88 -0.66
CA ILE A 73 9.80 4.60 -0.17
C ILE A 73 10.59 4.19 1.07
N VAL A 74 9.93 3.61 2.07
CA VAL A 74 10.60 3.05 3.25
C VAL A 74 11.60 1.96 2.82
N LYS A 75 12.85 2.07 3.28
CA LYS A 75 13.92 1.12 3.00
C LYS A 75 13.77 -0.16 3.81
N LEU A 76 13.85 -1.30 3.13
CA LEU A 76 13.96 -2.62 3.74
C LEU A 76 15.42 -3.07 3.82
N TYR A 77 15.90 -3.29 5.04
CA TYR A 77 17.23 -3.84 5.29
C TYR A 77 17.24 -5.35 5.15
N CYS A 78 16.28 -6.04 5.76
CA CYS A 78 16.18 -7.49 5.63
C CYS A 78 14.78 -8.00 5.97
N SER A 79 14.53 -9.26 5.64
CA SER A 79 13.37 -10.00 6.10
C SER A 79 13.77 -11.41 6.50
N PHE A 80 13.13 -11.94 7.54
CA PHE A 80 13.34 -13.31 8.02
C PHE A 80 12.05 -13.88 8.60
N GLN A 81 12.10 -15.14 9.04
CA GLN A 81 10.94 -15.84 9.58
C GLN A 81 11.38 -16.87 10.62
N ASP A 82 10.50 -17.14 11.58
CA ASP A 82 10.60 -18.26 12.51
C ASP A 82 9.41 -19.22 12.33
N GLU A 83 9.11 -20.06 13.31
CA GLU A 83 7.98 -21.00 13.27
C GLU A 83 6.61 -20.32 13.26
N GLU A 84 6.49 -19.14 13.88
CA GLU A 84 5.20 -18.48 14.14
C GLU A 84 5.00 -17.17 13.36
N TYR A 85 6.09 -16.47 13.03
CA TYR A 85 6.09 -15.09 12.55
C TYR A 85 6.96 -14.89 11.31
N LEU A 86 6.59 -13.85 10.56
CA LEU A 86 7.41 -13.21 9.55
C LEU A 86 7.89 -11.84 10.08
N TYR A 87 9.09 -11.44 9.67
CA TYR A 87 9.74 -10.22 10.13
C TYR A 87 10.24 -9.40 8.94
N LEU A 88 9.97 -8.10 8.97
CA LEU A 88 10.59 -7.10 8.10
C LEU A 88 11.36 -6.10 8.97
N ILE A 89 12.64 -5.90 8.68
CA ILE A 89 13.49 -4.89 9.32
C ILE A 89 13.64 -3.73 8.36
N MET A 90 13.07 -2.60 8.74
CA MET A 90 12.95 -1.40 7.92
C MET A 90 13.67 -0.23 8.60
N GLU A 91 13.95 0.82 7.83
CA GLU A 91 14.38 2.09 8.44
C GLU A 91 13.34 2.61 9.42
N TYR A 92 13.83 3.15 10.54
CA TYR A 92 12.98 3.81 11.52
C TYR A 92 12.80 5.28 11.12
N LEU A 93 11.54 5.72 11.03
CA LEU A 93 11.17 7.08 10.63
C LEU A 93 10.56 7.81 11.83
N PRO A 94 11.34 8.59 12.61
CA PRO A 94 10.91 9.14 13.90
C PRO A 94 9.90 10.29 13.78
N GLY A 95 9.62 10.78 12.56
CA GLY A 95 8.64 11.84 12.32
C GLY A 95 7.19 11.38 12.44
N GLY A 96 6.94 10.07 12.59
CA GLY A 96 5.59 9.51 12.67
C GLY A 96 4.89 9.46 11.31
N ASP A 97 3.57 9.53 11.30
CA ASP A 97 2.75 9.47 10.09
C ASP A 97 1.99 10.79 9.83
N MET A 98 1.59 11.00 8.58
CA MET A 98 0.84 12.18 8.15
C MET A 98 -0.53 12.28 8.83
N MET A 99 -1.15 11.15 9.18
CA MET A 99 -2.40 11.14 9.94
C MET A 99 -2.22 11.86 11.29
N THR A 100 -1.17 11.52 12.02
CA THR A 100 -0.82 12.11 13.32
C THR A 100 -0.48 13.60 13.17
N LEU A 101 0.20 13.99 12.09
CA LEU A 101 0.44 15.41 11.80
C LEU A 101 -0.88 16.18 11.58
N LEU A 102 -1.81 15.62 10.78
CA LEU A 102 -3.13 16.21 10.54
C LEU A 102 -3.98 16.28 11.81
N MET A 103 -3.88 15.26 12.68
CA MET A 103 -4.54 15.29 13.99
C MET A 103 -4.01 16.40 14.91
N ARG A 104 -2.75 16.83 14.76
CA ARG A 104 -2.13 17.88 15.58
C ARG A 104 -2.37 19.28 15.02
N LYS A 105 -2.37 19.44 13.69
CA LYS A 105 -2.48 20.74 13.01
C LYS A 105 -3.88 21.11 12.56
N ASP A 106 -4.83 20.18 12.61
CA ASP A 106 -6.19 20.26 12.06
C ASP A 106 -6.22 20.39 10.53
N THR A 107 -5.50 21.36 9.97
CA THR A 107 -5.30 21.58 8.54
C THR A 107 -3.86 22.01 8.25
N LEU A 108 -3.47 21.89 6.98
CA LEU A 108 -2.23 22.42 6.44
C LEU A 108 -2.53 23.63 5.57
N THR A 109 -1.59 24.57 5.52
CA THR A 109 -1.62 25.64 4.53
C THR A 109 -1.44 25.07 3.12
N GLU A 110 -1.87 25.80 2.09
CA GLU A 110 -1.66 25.34 0.71
C GLU A 110 -0.18 25.14 0.35
N ASP A 111 0.72 25.91 0.95
CA ASP A 111 2.17 25.76 0.72
C ASP A 111 2.71 24.47 1.35
N GLU A 112 2.31 24.17 2.58
CA GLU A 112 2.67 22.91 3.25
C GLU A 112 2.04 21.71 2.53
N ALA A 113 0.76 21.79 2.17
CA ALA A 113 0.08 20.74 1.42
C ALA A 113 0.72 20.53 0.05
N ARG A 114 1.14 21.60 -0.66
CA ARG A 114 1.82 21.48 -1.96
C ARG A 114 3.11 20.71 -1.88
N PHE A 115 3.86 20.90 -0.81
CA PHE A 115 5.08 20.14 -0.54
C PHE A 115 4.76 18.64 -0.39
N TYR A 116 3.88 18.28 0.54
CA TYR A 116 3.58 16.87 0.83
C TYR A 116 2.80 16.15 -0.28
N VAL A 117 1.88 16.83 -0.95
CA VAL A 117 1.22 16.30 -2.15
C VAL A 117 2.25 16.10 -3.25
N GLY A 118 3.21 17.01 -3.42
CA GLY A 118 4.32 16.86 -4.37
C GLY A 118 5.18 15.61 -4.10
N GLU A 119 5.60 15.40 -2.84
CA GLU A 119 6.35 14.20 -2.46
C GLU A 119 5.52 12.93 -2.66
N THR A 120 4.22 12.99 -2.35
CA THR A 120 3.31 11.85 -2.56
C THR A 120 3.17 11.51 -4.04
N VAL A 121 3.16 12.52 -4.94
CA VAL A 121 3.19 12.30 -6.39
C VAL A 121 4.46 11.56 -6.81
N LEU A 122 5.62 11.94 -6.29
CA LEU A 122 6.90 11.26 -6.58
C LEU A 122 6.92 9.82 -6.05
N ALA A 123 6.40 9.59 -4.84
CA ALA A 123 6.31 8.26 -4.25
C ALA A 123 5.40 7.32 -5.06
N ILE A 124 4.18 7.77 -5.41
CA ILE A 124 3.22 7.00 -6.22
C ILE A 124 3.81 6.73 -7.60
N GLU A 125 4.40 7.74 -8.26
CA GLU A 125 5.06 7.57 -9.55
C GLU A 125 6.19 6.52 -9.48
N SER A 126 6.98 6.52 -8.40
CA SER A 126 8.09 5.58 -8.19
C SER A 126 7.62 4.13 -8.19
N ILE A 127 6.52 3.81 -7.49
CA ILE A 127 5.97 2.44 -7.46
C ILE A 127 5.25 2.08 -8.77
N HIS A 128 4.56 3.04 -9.40
CA HIS A 128 3.89 2.82 -10.69
C HIS A 128 4.89 2.51 -11.81
N LYS A 129 6.06 3.15 -11.82
CA LYS A 129 7.17 2.84 -12.75
C LYS A 129 7.67 1.40 -12.63
N HIS A 130 7.49 0.77 -11.47
CA HIS A 130 7.82 -0.63 -11.22
C HIS A 130 6.61 -1.58 -11.34
N ASN A 131 5.49 -1.11 -11.93
CA ASN A 131 4.26 -1.88 -12.15
C ASN A 131 3.57 -2.36 -10.87
N TYR A 132 3.72 -1.62 -9.77
CA TYR A 132 2.97 -1.83 -8.55
C TYR A 132 1.85 -0.79 -8.43
N ILE A 133 0.67 -1.22 -7.98
CA ILE A 133 -0.42 -0.32 -7.55
C ILE A 133 -0.52 -0.41 -6.04
N HIS A 134 -0.60 0.72 -5.34
CA HIS A 134 -0.63 0.73 -3.87
C HIS A 134 -1.97 0.26 -3.29
N ARG A 135 -3.07 0.80 -3.81
CA ARG A 135 -4.49 0.50 -3.45
C ARG A 135 -4.95 0.92 -2.06
N ASP A 136 -4.02 1.31 -1.19
CA ASP A 136 -4.32 1.78 0.17
C ASP A 136 -3.55 3.07 0.51
N ILE A 137 -3.51 4.01 -0.43
CA ILE A 137 -2.90 5.32 -0.17
C ILE A 137 -3.80 6.08 0.81
N LYS A 138 -3.26 6.40 1.99
CA LYS A 138 -3.93 7.11 3.07
C LYS A 138 -2.89 7.78 3.98
N PRO A 139 -3.26 8.79 4.79
CA PRO A 139 -2.30 9.53 5.61
C PRO A 139 -1.50 8.65 6.58
N ASP A 140 -2.06 7.55 7.08
CA ASP A 140 -1.37 6.62 8.00
C ASP A 140 -0.18 5.90 7.34
N ASN A 141 -0.21 5.77 6.02
CA ASN A 141 0.82 5.07 5.24
C ASN A 141 1.90 6.04 4.71
N LEU A 142 1.74 7.36 4.93
CA LEU A 142 2.70 8.40 4.57
C LEU A 142 3.53 8.77 5.81
N LEU A 143 4.71 8.17 5.94
CA LEU A 143 5.59 8.35 7.10
C LEU A 143 6.53 9.53 6.90
N LEU A 144 6.98 10.15 7.98
CA LEU A 144 7.90 11.28 7.97
C LEU A 144 9.23 10.88 8.58
N ASP A 145 10.33 11.21 7.90
CA ASP A 145 11.67 11.07 8.47
C ASP A 145 11.98 12.18 9.52
N LYS A 146 13.19 12.14 10.08
CA LYS A 146 13.64 13.13 11.09
C LYS A 146 13.72 14.56 10.55
N ASP A 147 13.90 14.72 9.23
CA ASP A 147 14.04 16.02 8.56
C ASP A 147 12.68 16.51 8.01
N GLY A 148 11.63 15.68 8.12
CA GLY A 148 10.25 15.99 7.76
C GLY A 148 9.84 15.61 6.34
N HIS A 149 10.68 14.87 5.62
CA HIS A 149 10.36 14.37 4.28
C HIS A 149 9.48 13.12 4.34
N MET A 150 8.57 13.01 3.39
CA MET A 150 7.61 11.91 3.34
C MET A 150 8.18 10.67 2.64
N LYS A 151 7.95 9.50 3.23
CA LYS A 151 8.18 8.19 2.64
C LYS A 151 6.93 7.32 2.71
N LEU A 152 6.62 6.64 1.62
CA LEU A 152 5.49 5.73 1.53
C LEU A 152 5.82 4.38 2.19
N SER A 153 4.84 3.85 2.93
CA SER A 153 4.93 2.60 3.70
C SER A 153 3.68 1.73 3.52
N ASP A 154 3.70 0.53 4.11
CA ASP A 154 2.60 -0.45 4.15
C ASP A 154 2.05 -0.88 2.78
N PHE A 155 2.90 -1.57 2.03
CA PHE A 155 2.59 -2.12 0.71
C PHE A 155 1.79 -3.43 0.77
N GLY A 156 1.16 -3.74 1.90
CA GLY A 156 0.45 -5.00 2.14
C GLY A 156 -0.74 -5.23 1.21
N LEU A 157 -1.27 -4.20 0.56
CA LEU A 157 -2.34 -4.33 -0.45
C LEU A 157 -1.82 -4.16 -1.88
N CYS A 158 -0.51 -3.99 -2.06
CA CYS A 158 0.09 -3.86 -3.37
C CYS A 158 -0.04 -5.16 -4.16
N LYS A 159 -0.42 -5.03 -5.43
CA LYS A 159 -0.41 -6.16 -6.37
C LYS A 159 0.38 -5.77 -7.61
N PRO A 160 1.25 -6.65 -8.13
CA PRO A 160 1.81 -6.47 -9.46
C PRO A 160 0.69 -6.46 -10.50
N LEU A 161 0.88 -5.68 -11.57
CA LEU A 161 -0.04 -5.65 -12.69
C LEU A 161 -0.03 -6.99 -13.45
N ASP A 162 -1.00 -7.86 -13.16
CA ASP A 162 -1.31 -9.03 -14.01
C ASP A 162 -2.37 -8.63 -15.03
N CYS A 163 -1.96 -8.31 -16.27
CA CYS A 163 -2.86 -8.07 -17.39
C CYS A 163 -3.42 -9.41 -17.90
N SER A 164 -4.36 -10.02 -17.17
CA SER A 164 -5.10 -11.20 -17.63
C SER A 164 -6.46 -11.29 -16.92
N ASN A 165 -7.53 -11.04 -17.69
CA ASN A 165 -8.96 -11.26 -17.37
C ASN A 165 -9.61 -10.31 -16.34
N LEU A 166 -10.36 -9.33 -16.87
CA LEU A 166 -11.42 -8.61 -16.17
C LEU A 166 -12.72 -8.84 -16.94
N GLN A 167 -13.69 -9.53 -16.35
CA GLN A 167 -15.04 -9.67 -16.89
C GLN A 167 -16.03 -8.94 -16.00
N GLU A 168 -16.80 -8.05 -16.62
CA GLU A 168 -17.93 -7.35 -16.03
C GLU A 168 -19.18 -8.24 -16.06
N LYS A 169 -19.78 -8.45 -14.90
CA LYS A 169 -21.22 -8.68 -14.69
C LYS A 169 -21.42 -8.80 -13.19
N ASP A 170 -22.15 -7.85 -12.59
CA ASP A 170 -23.00 -8.07 -11.39
C ASP A 170 -23.60 -6.78 -10.79
N PHE A 171 -23.30 -5.57 -11.29
CA PHE A 171 -23.91 -4.34 -10.75
C PHE A 171 -25.03 -3.72 -11.59
N SER A 172 -25.51 -4.41 -12.62
CA SER A 172 -26.62 -3.95 -13.47
C SER A 172 -27.97 -4.51 -13.02
N GLN A 173 -28.39 -4.25 -11.79
CA GLN A 173 -29.80 -4.32 -11.38
C GLN A 173 -30.04 -3.47 -10.13
N GLY A 174 -30.60 -2.28 -10.33
CA GLY A 174 -30.94 -1.37 -9.24
C GLY A 174 -31.39 0.03 -9.64
N ASN A 175 -31.92 0.22 -10.86
CA ASN A 175 -32.64 1.44 -11.22
C ASN A 175 -34.12 1.09 -11.37
N ASN A 176 -34.90 1.42 -10.34
CA ASN A 176 -36.29 1.92 -10.40
C ASN A 176 -36.92 1.80 -9.00
N LEU A 177 -36.92 2.90 -8.25
CA LEU A 177 -37.93 3.26 -7.23
C LEU A 177 -37.60 4.66 -6.68
N SER A 178 -37.93 5.68 -7.47
CA SER A 178 -38.07 7.04 -6.98
C SER A 178 -39.55 7.33 -6.72
N GLY A 179 -39.88 7.69 -5.48
CA GLY A 179 -41.05 8.50 -5.14
C GLY A 179 -42.14 7.82 -4.31
N ALA A 180 -42.13 8.03 -2.99
CA ALA A 180 -43.27 8.54 -2.21
C ALA A 180 -43.01 8.47 -0.69
N LEU A 181 -43.26 9.59 -0.02
CA LEU A 181 -43.59 9.76 1.41
C LEU A 181 -42.52 9.39 2.46
N GLN A 182 -41.90 10.43 3.04
CA GLN A 182 -41.66 10.46 4.49
C GLN A 182 -42.46 11.62 5.07
N SER A 183 -43.68 11.31 5.53
CA SER A 183 -44.30 12.08 6.61
C SER A 183 -43.71 11.55 7.90
N ASP A 184 -42.80 12.30 8.50
CA ASP A 184 -42.62 12.33 9.95
C ASP A 184 -41.73 13.52 10.25
N GLY A 185 -42.33 14.56 10.83
CA GLY A 185 -41.73 15.85 11.14
C GLY A 185 -40.64 15.79 12.22
N ARG A 186 -39.59 14.99 11.98
CA ARG A 186 -38.33 15.12 12.70
C ARG A 186 -37.51 16.22 12.03
N PRO A 187 -36.89 17.13 12.79
CA PRO A 187 -36.05 18.16 12.20
C PRO A 187 -34.96 17.48 11.36
N VAL A 188 -34.76 17.98 10.13
CA VAL A 188 -33.54 17.72 9.36
C VAL A 188 -32.38 18.03 10.30
N ALA A 189 -31.57 17.02 10.64
CA ALA A 189 -30.39 17.22 11.48
C ALA A 189 -29.63 18.43 10.92
N SER A 190 -29.41 19.46 11.75
CA SER A 190 -28.70 20.67 11.34
C SER A 190 -27.39 20.24 10.69
N LYS A 191 -27.12 20.74 9.47
CA LYS A 191 -25.83 20.47 8.81
C LYS A 191 -24.72 20.86 9.77
N ARG A 192 -23.91 19.89 10.20
CA ARG A 192 -22.78 20.12 11.09
C ARG A 192 -21.83 21.15 10.46
N THR A 193 -21.34 22.08 11.25
CA THR A 193 -20.33 23.05 10.79
C THR A 193 -19.04 22.33 10.38
N GLN A 194 -18.15 22.99 9.62
CA GLN A 194 -16.85 22.41 9.25
C GLN A 194 -16.06 21.95 10.49
N GLN A 195 -16.04 22.79 11.53
CA GLN A 195 -15.32 22.52 12.77
C GLN A 195 -15.93 21.34 13.56
N GLU A 196 -17.26 21.20 13.57
CA GLU A 196 -17.93 20.04 14.17
C GLU A 196 -17.62 18.74 13.41
N GLN A 197 -17.56 18.79 12.08
CA GLN A 197 -17.20 17.64 11.25
C GLN A 197 -15.75 17.20 11.49
N LEU A 198 -14.82 18.15 11.57
CA LEU A 198 -13.42 17.89 11.91
C LEU A 198 -13.27 17.24 13.29
N GLN A 199 -13.86 17.81 14.33
CA GLN A 199 -13.78 17.24 15.69
C GLN A 199 -14.39 15.83 15.75
N HIS A 200 -15.47 15.60 15.01
CA HIS A 200 -16.10 14.30 14.93
C HIS A 200 -15.25 13.28 14.17
N TRP A 201 -14.66 13.69 13.04
CA TRP A 201 -13.70 12.90 12.28
C TRP A 201 -12.53 12.48 13.15
N GLN A 202 -11.84 13.42 13.81
CA GLN A 202 -10.69 13.14 14.67
C GLN A 202 -11.02 12.15 15.80
N ARG A 203 -12.20 12.29 16.44
CA ARG A 203 -12.65 11.37 17.49
C ARG A 203 -12.88 9.96 16.96
N ASN A 204 -13.56 9.84 15.82
CA ASN A 204 -13.90 8.54 15.25
C ASN A 204 -12.71 7.88 14.57
N ARG A 205 -11.78 8.66 14.00
CA ARG A 205 -10.62 8.16 13.28
C ARG A 205 -9.67 7.40 14.19
N ARG A 206 -9.44 7.89 15.42
CA ARG A 206 -8.69 7.13 16.45
C ARG A 206 -9.28 5.76 16.71
N MET A 207 -10.62 5.63 16.75
CA MET A 207 -11.26 4.31 16.92
C MET A 207 -11.17 3.44 15.66
N LEU A 208 -11.28 4.05 14.48
CA LEU A 208 -11.32 3.34 13.19
C LEU A 208 -9.95 2.86 12.70
N ALA A 209 -8.86 3.54 13.07
CA ALA A 209 -7.48 3.10 12.78
C ALA A 209 -7.21 1.68 13.33
N TYR A 210 -7.90 1.28 14.40
CA TYR A 210 -7.78 -0.04 15.04
C TYR A 210 -8.82 -1.08 14.57
N SER A 211 -9.75 -0.69 13.71
CA SER A 211 -10.81 -1.58 13.22
C SER A 211 -10.34 -2.42 12.03
N THR A 212 -10.66 -3.71 12.03
CA THR A 212 -10.36 -4.61 10.90
C THR A 212 -11.09 -4.26 9.61
N VAL A 213 -12.13 -3.42 9.67
CA VAL A 213 -12.95 -3.03 8.51
C VAL A 213 -12.40 -1.76 7.84
N GLY A 214 -11.46 -1.05 8.48
CA GLY A 214 -10.88 0.19 7.97
C GLY A 214 -11.92 1.31 7.77
N THR A 215 -11.53 2.39 7.10
CA THR A 215 -12.45 3.44 6.67
C THR A 215 -12.29 3.67 5.17
N PRO A 216 -13.37 3.62 4.37
CA PRO A 216 -13.27 3.63 2.91
C PRO A 216 -13.01 5.03 2.32
N ASP A 217 -12.70 6.03 3.14
CA ASP A 217 -12.71 7.46 2.73
C ASP A 217 -11.78 7.79 1.55
N TYR A 218 -10.69 7.03 1.39
CA TYR A 218 -9.69 7.24 0.33
C TYR A 218 -9.85 6.28 -0.84
N ILE A 219 -10.84 5.37 -0.81
CA ILE A 219 -11.02 4.34 -1.84
C ILE A 219 -11.71 4.94 -3.06
N ALA A 220 -11.16 4.67 -4.25
CA ALA A 220 -11.73 5.12 -5.51
C ALA A 220 -13.06 4.41 -5.84
N PRO A 221 -14.02 5.09 -6.51
CA PRO A 221 -15.34 4.53 -6.81
C PRO A 221 -15.26 3.27 -7.69
N GLU A 222 -14.33 3.19 -8.64
CA GLU A 222 -14.13 2.00 -9.48
C GLU A 222 -13.65 0.77 -8.70
N VAL A 223 -12.91 0.97 -7.61
CA VAL A 223 -12.48 -0.10 -6.69
C VAL A 223 -13.69 -0.63 -5.91
N LEU A 224 -14.56 0.26 -5.41
CA LEU A 224 -15.80 -0.12 -4.72
C LEU A 224 -16.78 -0.85 -5.65
N LEU A 225 -16.89 -0.39 -6.90
CA LEU A 225 -17.78 -0.96 -7.91
C LEU A 225 -17.21 -2.21 -8.58
N LYS A 226 -15.97 -2.60 -8.26
CA LYS A 226 -15.28 -3.76 -8.84
C LYS A 226 -15.26 -3.76 -10.38
N LYS A 227 -15.23 -2.59 -11.02
CA LYS A 227 -15.27 -2.44 -12.50
C LYS A 227 -13.94 -2.74 -13.20
N GLY A 228 -13.03 -3.42 -12.50
CA GLY A 228 -11.62 -3.33 -12.83
C GLY A 228 -11.05 -1.95 -12.45
N TYR A 229 -9.79 -1.93 -12.05
CA TYR A 229 -9.08 -0.71 -11.69
C TYR A 229 -7.60 -0.90 -12.02
N GLY A 230 -6.94 0.17 -12.42
CA GLY A 230 -5.52 0.25 -12.64
C GLY A 230 -4.84 1.14 -11.61
N MET A 231 -3.70 1.70 -12.01
CA MET A 231 -2.87 2.59 -11.19
C MET A 231 -3.54 3.94 -10.87
N GLU A 232 -4.55 4.31 -11.65
CA GLU A 232 -5.30 5.56 -11.49
C GLU A 232 -6.04 5.67 -10.15
N CYS A 233 -6.32 4.56 -9.47
CA CYS A 233 -7.04 4.60 -8.19
C CYS A 233 -6.20 5.25 -7.09
N ASP A 234 -4.87 5.15 -7.15
CA ASP A 234 -3.97 5.80 -6.20
C ASP A 234 -4.03 7.34 -6.35
N TRP A 235 -4.27 7.85 -7.56
CA TRP A 235 -4.46 9.30 -7.80
C TRP A 235 -5.78 9.84 -7.25
N TRP A 236 -6.82 9.01 -7.18
CA TRP A 236 -8.05 9.37 -6.46
C TRP A 236 -7.77 9.53 -4.97
N SER A 237 -7.07 8.57 -4.37
CA SER A 237 -6.69 8.61 -2.97
C SER A 237 -5.85 9.85 -2.65
N LEU A 238 -4.90 10.22 -3.53
CA LEU A 238 -4.15 11.48 -3.42
C LEU A 238 -5.08 12.71 -3.39
N GLY A 239 -6.10 12.75 -4.25
CA GLY A 239 -7.09 13.84 -4.26
C GLY A 239 -7.89 13.93 -2.95
N ALA A 240 -8.25 12.79 -2.37
CA ALA A 240 -8.94 12.73 -1.08
C ALA A 240 -8.04 13.19 0.08
N ILE A 241 -6.76 12.81 0.08
CA ILE A 241 -5.76 13.26 1.05
C ILE A 241 -5.51 14.76 0.92
N MET A 242 -5.33 15.28 -0.30
CA MET A 242 -5.17 16.72 -0.55
C MET A 242 -6.37 17.51 -0.02
N TYR A 243 -7.59 17.00 -0.23
CA TYR A 243 -8.79 17.62 0.33
C TYR A 243 -8.74 17.61 1.87
N GLU A 244 -8.39 16.48 2.49
CA GLU A 244 -8.28 16.40 3.96
C GLU A 244 -7.21 17.33 4.51
N MET A 245 -6.04 17.42 3.89
CA MET A 245 -4.98 18.36 4.30
C MET A 245 -5.50 19.80 4.36
N LEU A 246 -6.31 20.20 3.37
CA LEU A 246 -6.75 21.58 3.22
C LEU A 246 -8.07 21.90 3.96
N VAL A 247 -8.93 20.90 4.15
CA VAL A 247 -10.28 21.07 4.73
C VAL A 247 -10.40 20.51 6.14
N GLY A 248 -9.55 19.54 6.50
CA GLY A 248 -9.42 18.91 7.81
C GLY A 248 -10.09 17.54 7.95
N PHE A 249 -10.92 17.14 6.99
CA PHE A 249 -11.55 15.82 6.96
C PHE A 249 -11.74 15.34 5.52
N PRO A 250 -11.84 14.03 5.26
CA PRO A 250 -12.02 13.50 3.91
C PRO A 250 -13.33 13.97 3.24
N PRO A 251 -13.35 14.14 1.91
CA PRO A 251 -14.47 14.78 1.19
C PRO A 251 -15.80 14.02 1.30
N PHE A 252 -15.74 12.70 1.53
CA PHE A 252 -16.91 11.83 1.55
C PHE A 252 -17.21 11.28 2.94
N TYR A 253 -16.59 11.83 3.98
CA TYR A 253 -16.72 11.35 5.36
C TYR A 253 -18.19 11.24 5.81
N SER A 254 -18.49 10.17 6.54
CA SER A 254 -19.77 9.94 7.18
C SER A 254 -19.60 9.07 8.43
N ASP A 255 -20.58 9.14 9.33
CA ASP A 255 -20.59 8.36 10.59
C ASP A 255 -20.58 6.84 10.32
N GLU A 256 -21.23 6.40 9.24
CA GLU A 256 -21.30 4.98 8.85
C GLU A 256 -20.48 4.70 7.57
N PRO A 257 -19.64 3.64 7.55
CA PRO A 257 -18.82 3.30 6.39
C PRO A 257 -19.62 3.09 5.08
N MET A 258 -20.81 2.49 5.17
CA MET A 258 -21.67 2.29 3.99
C MET A 258 -22.22 3.61 3.45
N SER A 259 -22.45 4.59 4.32
CA SER A 259 -22.81 5.96 3.90
C SER A 259 -21.64 6.65 3.21
N THR A 260 -20.41 6.49 3.70
CA THR A 260 -19.20 6.95 3.01
C THR A 260 -19.08 6.32 1.62
N CYS A 261 -19.23 5.00 1.49
CA CYS A 261 -19.22 4.31 0.19
C CYS A 261 -20.28 4.87 -0.78
N ARG A 262 -21.51 5.12 -0.30
CA ARG A 262 -22.57 5.72 -1.12
C ARG A 262 -22.21 7.12 -1.59
N LYS A 263 -21.59 7.95 -0.73
CA LYS A 263 -21.11 9.29 -1.09
C LYS A 263 -19.99 9.21 -2.13
N ILE A 264 -19.04 8.28 -1.99
CA ILE A 264 -17.95 8.06 -2.95
C ILE A 264 -18.50 7.66 -4.33
N VAL A 265 -19.42 6.68 -4.39
CA VAL A 265 -20.03 6.26 -5.67
C VAL A 265 -20.80 7.41 -6.32
N ASN A 266 -21.41 8.28 -5.51
CA ASN A 266 -22.15 9.47 -5.95
C ASN A 266 -21.32 10.77 -5.81
N TRP A 267 -20.00 10.70 -6.01
CA TRP A 267 -19.09 11.82 -5.75
C TRP A 267 -19.49 13.12 -6.46
N ARG A 268 -20.06 13.04 -7.67
CA ARG A 268 -20.48 14.21 -8.47
C ARG A 268 -21.45 15.13 -7.72
N THR A 269 -22.27 14.57 -6.83
CA THR A 269 -23.27 15.33 -6.06
C THR A 269 -22.82 15.59 -4.62
N HIS A 270 -21.77 14.91 -4.15
CA HIS A 270 -21.31 14.94 -2.76
C HIS A 270 -19.98 15.65 -2.56
N LEU A 271 -19.13 15.75 -3.58
CA LEU A 271 -17.91 16.56 -3.53
C LEU A 271 -18.31 18.03 -3.43
N LYS A 272 -18.03 18.64 -2.29
CA LYS A 272 -18.37 20.03 -1.99
C LYS A 272 -17.19 20.66 -1.26
N PHE A 273 -16.91 21.92 -1.56
CA PHE A 273 -15.85 22.67 -0.88
C PHE A 273 -16.50 23.65 0.11
N PRO A 274 -16.24 23.52 1.42
CA PRO A 274 -16.70 24.49 2.41
C PRO A 274 -16.16 25.89 2.10
N GLU A 275 -16.99 26.92 2.26
CA GLU A 275 -16.58 28.31 2.00
C GLU A 275 -15.55 28.77 3.04
N GLU A 276 -15.65 28.22 4.26
CA GLU A 276 -14.80 28.51 5.40
C GLU A 276 -13.34 28.07 5.18
N ALA A 277 -13.11 27.05 4.34
CA ALA A 277 -11.77 26.54 4.02
C ALA A 277 -10.94 27.49 3.14
N LYS A 278 -11.56 28.48 2.49
CA LYS A 278 -10.89 29.53 1.69
C LYS A 278 -9.86 29.02 0.66
N LEU A 279 -10.14 27.87 0.04
CA LEU A 279 -9.23 27.25 -0.94
C LEU A 279 -9.11 28.09 -2.22
N SER A 280 -7.89 28.13 -2.78
CA SER A 280 -7.60 28.73 -4.08
C SER A 280 -8.37 28.04 -5.21
N PRO A 281 -8.65 28.76 -6.31
CA PRO A 281 -9.23 28.15 -7.51
C PRO A 281 -8.40 26.98 -8.03
N GLU A 282 -7.07 27.10 -8.00
CA GLU A 282 -6.14 26.08 -8.46
C GLU A 282 -6.18 24.81 -7.59
N ALA A 283 -6.32 24.96 -6.26
CA ALA A 283 -6.49 23.82 -5.35
C ALA A 283 -7.79 23.07 -5.63
N LYS A 284 -8.90 23.80 -5.77
CA LYS A 284 -10.22 23.21 -6.08
C LYS A 284 -10.19 22.50 -7.44
N ASP A 285 -9.53 23.08 -8.43
CA ASP A 285 -9.38 22.50 -9.77
C ASP A 285 -8.57 21.20 -9.73
N LEU A 286 -7.42 21.19 -9.04
CA LEU A 286 -6.61 19.97 -8.90
C LEU A 286 -7.39 18.85 -8.21
N ILE A 287 -8.02 19.14 -7.06
CA ILE A 287 -8.83 18.16 -6.33
C ILE A 287 -9.95 17.63 -7.23
N SER A 288 -10.65 18.49 -7.96
CA SER A 288 -11.75 18.08 -8.84
C SER A 288 -11.28 17.23 -10.02
N LYS A 289 -10.04 17.42 -10.49
CA LYS A 289 -9.43 16.63 -11.56
C LYS A 289 -8.81 15.31 -11.09
N LEU A 290 -8.55 15.16 -9.79
CA LEU A 290 -8.16 13.88 -9.17
C LEU A 290 -9.40 13.08 -8.73
N LEU A 291 -10.39 13.75 -8.15
CA LEU A 291 -11.65 13.17 -7.69
C LEU A 291 -12.72 13.17 -8.79
N CYS A 292 -12.39 12.53 -9.92
CA CYS A 292 -13.32 12.37 -11.03
C CYS A 292 -13.28 10.95 -11.63
N ASN A 293 -14.00 10.76 -12.74
CA ASN A 293 -13.99 9.51 -13.47
C ASN A 293 -12.58 9.19 -14.00
N VAL A 294 -12.24 7.90 -14.04
CA VAL A 294 -10.94 7.38 -14.50
C VAL A 294 -10.49 7.97 -15.84
N GLU A 295 -11.39 8.09 -16.82
CA GLU A 295 -11.03 8.51 -18.18
C GLU A 295 -10.59 9.98 -18.28
N GLN A 296 -10.96 10.80 -17.29
CA GLN A 296 -10.64 12.23 -17.22
C GLN A 296 -9.72 12.57 -16.06
N ARG A 297 -9.35 11.58 -15.24
CA ARG A 297 -8.53 11.77 -14.04
C ARG A 297 -7.12 12.15 -14.44
N LEU A 298 -6.57 13.18 -13.81
CA LEU A 298 -5.15 13.48 -13.95
C LEU A 298 -4.32 12.32 -13.39
N GLY A 299 -3.26 11.97 -14.12
CA GLY A 299 -2.39 10.85 -13.76
C GLY A 299 -2.71 9.57 -14.52
N THR A 300 -3.86 9.48 -15.20
CA THR A 300 -4.20 8.33 -16.05
C THR A 300 -3.20 8.13 -17.18
N LYS A 301 -2.61 9.22 -17.73
CA LYS A 301 -1.53 9.12 -18.73
C LYS A 301 -0.12 9.22 -18.12
N GLY A 302 -0.01 9.16 -16.79
CA GLY A 302 1.24 9.31 -16.05
C GLY A 302 1.28 10.56 -15.19
N ALA A 303 2.19 10.54 -14.21
CA ALA A 303 2.30 11.58 -13.18
C ALA A 303 2.61 12.98 -13.74
N ASP A 304 3.18 13.09 -14.95
CA ASP A 304 3.51 14.38 -15.56
C ASP A 304 2.28 15.28 -15.79
N GLU A 305 1.09 14.70 -16.02
CA GLU A 305 -0.16 15.45 -16.10
C GLU A 305 -0.47 16.17 -14.78
N ILE A 306 -0.18 15.52 -13.65
CA ILE A 306 -0.35 16.08 -12.30
C ILE A 306 0.73 17.13 -12.05
N LYS A 307 2.00 16.81 -12.35
CA LYS A 307 3.14 17.69 -12.12
C LYS A 307 3.06 19.02 -12.87
N ALA A 308 2.44 19.01 -14.05
CA ALA A 308 2.23 20.19 -14.88
C ALA A 308 1.06 21.08 -14.41
N HIS A 309 0.29 20.65 -13.40
CA HIS A 309 -0.87 21.41 -12.94
C HIS A 309 -0.45 22.76 -12.33
N PRO A 310 -1.15 23.88 -12.63
CA PRO A 310 -0.79 25.22 -12.12
C PRO A 310 -0.68 25.33 -10.60
N TRP A 311 -1.39 24.48 -9.86
CA TRP A 311 -1.29 24.43 -8.40
C TRP A 311 0.11 24.09 -7.89
N PHE A 312 0.93 23.37 -8.67
CA PHE A 312 2.34 23.07 -8.34
C PHE A 312 3.34 24.11 -8.86
N LYS A 313 2.87 25.29 -9.29
CA LYS A 313 3.74 26.35 -9.78
C LYS A 313 4.84 26.67 -8.75
N GLY A 314 6.10 26.58 -9.18
CA GLY A 314 7.28 26.87 -8.35
C GLY A 314 7.90 25.64 -7.67
N ILE A 315 7.30 24.45 -7.78
CA ILE A 315 7.92 23.21 -7.29
C ILE A 315 9.09 22.82 -8.21
N GLU A 316 10.26 22.59 -7.61
CA GLU A 316 11.40 21.96 -8.26
C GLU A 316 11.39 20.44 -8.00
N TRP A 317 10.69 19.69 -8.85
CA TRP A 317 10.44 18.25 -8.65
C TRP A 317 11.70 17.41 -8.37
N ASP A 318 12.78 17.65 -9.11
CA ASP A 318 14.04 16.88 -8.96
C ASP A 318 14.81 17.20 -7.68
N LYS A 319 14.47 18.31 -7.02
CA LYS A 319 15.12 18.79 -5.79
C LYS A 319 14.20 18.72 -4.58
N LEU A 320 12.97 18.22 -4.70
CA LEU A 320 11.97 18.30 -3.64
C LEU A 320 12.48 17.65 -2.33
N TYR A 321 13.14 16.49 -2.42
CA TYR A 321 13.79 15.79 -1.30
C TYR A 321 15.14 16.39 -0.84
N GLN A 322 15.62 17.45 -1.49
CA GLN A 322 16.82 18.20 -1.11
C GLN A 322 16.46 19.57 -0.50
N MET A 323 15.22 20.01 -0.70
CA MET A 323 14.69 21.23 -0.11
C MET A 323 14.36 20.99 1.37
N LYS A 324 14.33 22.06 2.16
CA LYS A 324 13.86 21.97 3.55
C LYS A 324 12.38 21.57 3.55
N ALA A 325 12.03 20.55 4.32
CA ALA A 325 10.64 20.11 4.47
C ALA A 325 9.72 21.22 5.03
N ALA A 326 8.45 21.16 4.65
CA ALA A 326 7.44 22.13 5.08
C ALA A 326 7.18 22.09 6.59
N PHE A 327 7.27 20.92 7.20
CA PHE A 327 7.22 20.72 8.64
C PHE A 327 8.36 19.80 9.06
N ILE A 328 9.10 20.21 10.11
CA ILE A 328 10.18 19.41 10.70
C ILE A 328 9.65 18.87 12.03
N PRO A 329 9.55 17.55 12.20
CA PRO A 329 9.09 16.95 13.44
C PRO A 329 10.10 17.20 14.57
N GLU A 330 9.59 17.34 15.79
CA GLU A 330 10.44 17.37 16.98
C GLU A 330 10.90 15.93 17.27
N VAL A 331 12.22 15.72 17.28
CA VAL A 331 12.86 14.43 17.53
C VAL A 331 14.08 14.70 18.43
N ASN A 332 14.02 14.21 19.67
CA ASN A 332 15.01 14.49 20.70
C ASN A 332 16.21 13.53 20.66
N ASP A 333 15.98 12.27 20.26
CA ASP A 333 17.00 11.23 20.18
C ASP A 333 16.61 10.12 19.19
N GLU A 334 17.52 9.17 18.95
CA GLU A 334 17.37 8.08 17.96
C GLU A 334 16.27 7.06 18.28
N LEU A 335 15.79 7.01 19.53
CA LEU A 335 14.69 6.16 19.98
C LEU A 335 13.41 6.95 20.25
N ASP A 336 13.36 8.24 19.90
CA ASP A 336 12.24 9.10 20.24
C ASP A 336 10.97 8.71 19.49
N THR A 337 9.99 8.20 20.23
CA THR A 337 8.67 7.80 19.70
C THR A 337 7.57 8.83 19.97
N GLN A 338 7.88 10.10 20.28
CA GLN A 338 6.86 11.11 20.63
C GLN A 338 5.88 11.42 19.48
N ASN A 339 6.28 11.16 18.24
CA ASN A 339 5.45 11.37 17.06
C ASN A 339 4.55 10.19 16.72
N PHE A 340 4.57 9.13 17.55
CA PHE A 340 3.71 7.96 17.42
C PHE A 340 2.62 7.96 18.49
N GLU A 341 1.53 7.27 18.19
CA GLU A 341 0.52 6.98 19.20
C GLU A 341 1.08 6.04 20.27
N LYS A 342 0.71 6.28 21.53
CA LYS A 342 1.15 5.45 22.65
C LYS A 342 0.24 4.24 22.77
N PHE A 343 0.82 3.05 22.67
CA PHE A 343 0.12 1.79 22.86
C PHE A 343 0.21 1.34 24.32
N GLU A 344 -0.93 0.97 24.92
CA GLU A 344 -0.92 0.33 26.25
C GLU A 344 -0.27 -1.05 26.14
N GLU A 345 0.94 -1.19 26.68
CA GLU A 345 1.62 -2.47 26.77
C GLU A 345 0.93 -3.32 27.84
N THR A 346 0.15 -4.31 27.43
CA THR A 346 -0.32 -5.32 28.36
C THR A 346 0.90 -6.14 28.78
N GLU A 347 1.31 -6.06 30.05
CA GLU A 347 2.52 -6.70 30.62
C GLU A 347 2.66 -8.21 30.33
N ASN A 348 1.64 -8.86 29.79
CA ASN A 348 1.63 -10.27 29.41
C ASN A 348 2.24 -10.59 28.03
N ALA A 349 2.68 -9.61 27.24
CA ALA A 349 3.25 -9.86 25.91
C ALA A 349 4.77 -10.12 25.90
N ILE A 350 5.48 -9.84 27.00
CA ILE A 350 6.89 -10.20 27.17
C ILE A 350 6.95 -11.60 27.81
N GLN A 351 6.37 -12.61 27.16
CA GLN A 351 6.71 -13.99 27.52
C GLN A 351 8.05 -14.33 26.88
N THR A 352 9.11 -14.22 27.68
CA THR A 352 10.34 -14.98 27.49
C THR A 352 9.96 -16.45 27.27
N SER A 353 10.43 -17.03 26.17
CA SER A 353 10.28 -18.43 25.77
C SER A 353 10.12 -19.42 26.94
N SER A 354 8.89 -19.77 27.30
CA SER A 354 8.60 -20.79 28.30
C SER A 354 8.10 -22.06 27.63
N LYS A 355 9.03 -23.02 27.54
CA LYS A 355 8.88 -24.48 27.43
C LYS A 355 7.53 -24.98 26.89
N SER A 356 7.56 -25.41 25.63
CA SER A 356 6.51 -26.13 24.93
C SER A 356 6.06 -27.40 25.67
N GLY A 357 4.78 -27.42 26.04
CA GLY A 357 4.07 -28.62 26.48
C GLY A 357 3.71 -29.55 25.31
N PRO A 358 3.42 -30.84 25.57
CA PRO A 358 3.38 -31.88 24.56
C PRO A 358 2.00 -31.97 23.87
N TRP A 359 1.71 -31.02 22.98
CA TRP A 359 0.64 -31.17 21.97
C TRP A 359 1.24 -31.19 20.56
N ARG A 360 1.58 -32.42 20.16
CA ARG A 360 1.74 -32.99 18.82
C ARG A 360 1.89 -32.04 17.61
N LYS A 361 3.08 -32.12 17.01
CA LYS A 361 3.32 -32.69 15.67
C LYS A 361 2.24 -32.37 14.62
N MET A 362 2.30 -31.18 14.02
CA MET A 362 1.98 -30.98 12.60
C MET A 362 2.47 -29.63 12.02
N LEU A 363 3.73 -29.24 12.25
CA LEU A 363 4.43 -28.28 11.39
C LEU A 363 5.85 -28.81 11.15
N SER A 364 5.95 -29.73 10.20
CA SER A 364 7.22 -30.18 9.65
C SER A 364 7.85 -29.01 8.88
N SER A 365 9.06 -28.62 9.30
CA SER A 365 10.10 -27.95 8.51
C SER A 365 9.72 -27.61 7.05
N LYS A 366 9.59 -26.31 6.77
CA LYS A 366 9.21 -25.62 5.51
C LYS A 366 7.70 -25.41 5.36
N ASP A 367 7.20 -24.30 5.91
CA ASP A 367 5.97 -23.68 5.42
C ASP A 367 6.15 -23.34 3.93
N VAL A 368 5.62 -24.20 3.05
CA VAL A 368 5.70 -24.02 1.58
C VAL A 368 5.18 -22.65 1.16
N ASN A 369 4.20 -22.13 1.90
CA ASN A 369 3.57 -20.83 1.66
C ASN A 369 4.52 -19.63 1.81
N PHE A 370 5.59 -19.74 2.62
CA PHE A 370 6.52 -18.64 2.90
C PHE A 370 7.96 -18.93 2.47
N VAL A 371 8.16 -19.91 1.57
CA VAL A 371 9.46 -20.19 0.96
C VAL A 371 9.95 -18.96 0.20
N GLY A 372 11.25 -18.65 0.35
CA GLY A 372 11.86 -17.48 -0.27
C GLY A 372 11.61 -16.15 0.44
N TYR A 373 10.86 -16.13 1.56
CA TYR A 373 10.59 -14.88 2.30
C TYR A 373 11.86 -14.20 2.83
N THR A 374 12.93 -14.94 3.10
CA THR A 374 14.17 -14.38 3.64
C THR A 374 14.92 -13.54 2.60
N TYR A 375 15.12 -12.26 2.90
CA TYR A 375 15.90 -11.30 2.11
C TYR A 375 16.94 -10.63 3.02
N LYS A 376 18.11 -10.29 2.46
CA LYS A 376 19.12 -9.49 3.16
C LYS A 376 19.72 -8.50 2.17
N ASN A 377 19.56 -7.21 2.43
CA ASN A 377 20.23 -6.16 1.69
C ASN A 377 21.72 -6.17 2.07
N LEU A 378 22.60 -6.06 1.07
CA LEU A 378 24.06 -6.12 1.26
C LEU A 378 24.63 -4.81 1.85
N GLU A 379 23.88 -3.71 1.77
CA GLU A 379 24.29 -2.40 2.29
C GLU A 379 24.40 -2.33 3.82
N ILE A 380 23.85 -3.32 4.55
CA ILE A 380 24.09 -3.49 6.00
C ILE A 380 25.60 -3.59 6.31
N ILE A 381 26.45 -3.87 5.32
CA ILE A 381 27.90 -4.01 5.50
C ILE A 381 28.65 -2.67 5.32
N ASP A 382 28.07 -1.66 4.65
CA ASP A 382 28.81 -0.49 4.16
C ASP A 382 28.57 0.84 4.91
N ASP A 383 27.60 0.93 5.83
CA ASP A 383 27.44 2.13 6.69
C ASP A 383 28.55 2.26 7.76
N ASN A 384 29.53 1.35 7.75
CA ASN A 384 30.62 1.25 8.72
C ASN A 384 31.89 2.03 8.34
N GLN A 385 31.78 3.20 7.69
CA GLN A 385 32.92 4.13 7.57
C GLN A 385 32.52 5.58 7.88
N LEU A 386 32.93 6.02 9.08
CA LEU A 386 33.01 7.43 9.50
C LEU A 386 33.82 8.29 8.49
N PRO A 387 33.58 9.62 8.46
CA PRO A 387 34.02 10.49 7.38
C PRO A 387 35.50 10.84 7.51
N GLY A 388 36.29 10.45 6.52
CA GLY A 388 37.70 10.77 6.49
C GLY A 388 38.37 10.21 5.26
N ILE A 389 38.28 10.96 4.16
CA ILE A 389 39.23 11.12 3.02
C ILE A 389 38.40 11.22 1.74
N ALA A 390 38.13 12.48 1.37
CA ALA A 390 37.81 12.83 0.00
C ALA A 390 39.03 12.55 -0.90
N GLU A 391 38.73 12.27 -2.17
CA GLU A 391 39.64 12.20 -3.32
C GLU A 391 40.51 10.94 -3.45
N LEU A 392 40.04 9.99 -4.28
CA LEU A 392 40.62 9.70 -5.61
C LEU A 392 40.14 8.34 -6.14
N LYS A 393 39.22 8.41 -7.13
CA LYS A 393 39.23 7.68 -8.42
C LYS A 393 37.81 7.27 -8.84
N LYS A 394 37.19 8.15 -9.64
CA LYS A 394 36.31 7.73 -10.73
C LYS A 394 37.02 6.66 -11.56
N LYS A 395 36.45 5.46 -11.65
CA LYS A 395 36.53 4.61 -12.85
C LYS A 395 35.32 3.68 -12.91
N SER A 396 34.51 3.92 -13.93
CA SER A 396 33.43 3.10 -14.48
C SER A 396 33.71 1.59 -14.39
N ALA A 397 32.79 0.84 -13.78
CA ALA A 397 32.55 -0.57 -14.12
C ALA A 397 31.06 -0.92 -13.88
N LYS A 398 30.27 -1.00 -14.95
CA LYS A 398 28.95 -1.64 -14.93
C LYS A 398 29.15 -3.12 -14.63
N SER A 399 28.70 -3.60 -13.47
CA SER A 399 28.54 -5.04 -13.21
C SER A 399 27.08 -5.44 -13.48
N THR A 400 26.85 -6.09 -14.60
CA THR A 400 25.59 -6.77 -14.92
C THR A 400 25.36 -7.93 -13.95
N ARG A 401 24.26 -7.86 -13.17
CA ARG A 401 23.78 -8.94 -12.30
C ARG A 401 23.22 -10.09 -13.17
N PRO A 402 23.48 -11.37 -12.85
CA PRO A 402 22.97 -12.48 -13.65
C PRO A 402 21.46 -12.65 -13.45
N SER A 403 20.72 -12.90 -14.52
CA SER A 403 19.26 -13.12 -14.47
C SER A 403 18.91 -14.56 -14.11
N ILE A 404 17.70 -14.75 -13.58
CA ILE A 404 17.10 -15.99 -13.05
C ILE A 404 16.95 -17.13 -14.10
N LYS A 405 17.49 -16.99 -15.32
CA LYS A 405 17.49 -18.06 -16.33
C LYS A 405 18.63 -19.08 -16.20
N SER A 406 19.64 -18.84 -15.37
CA SER A 406 20.80 -19.74 -15.26
C SER A 406 20.71 -20.81 -14.17
N LEU A 407 19.57 -20.95 -13.47
CA LEU A 407 19.40 -21.88 -12.35
C LEU A 407 18.65 -23.19 -12.70
N PHE A 408 18.17 -23.35 -13.93
CA PHE A 408 17.39 -24.52 -14.36
C PHE A 408 17.83 -25.11 -15.71
N ALA A 409 19.12 -25.05 -16.03
CA ALA A 409 19.66 -25.75 -17.20
C ALA A 409 20.81 -26.66 -16.75
N ASN A 410 20.46 -27.83 -16.22
CA ASN A 410 21.32 -29.00 -16.19
C ASN A 410 20.49 -30.21 -15.76
N GLU A 411 19.80 -30.82 -16.72
CA GLU A 411 19.58 -32.27 -16.75
C GLU A 411 19.17 -32.69 -18.16
N SER A 412 19.76 -33.80 -18.62
CA SER A 412 19.56 -34.51 -19.89
C SER A 412 20.28 -34.01 -21.15
N ALA A 413 21.51 -34.50 -21.34
CA ALA A 413 22.12 -34.64 -22.65
C ALA A 413 22.70 -36.07 -22.77
N THR A 414 22.02 -36.95 -23.51
CA THR A 414 22.65 -37.99 -24.35
C THR A 414 21.62 -38.55 -25.34
N VAL A 415 22.10 -38.81 -26.57
CA VAL A 415 21.55 -39.67 -27.64
C VAL A 415 20.88 -38.95 -28.86
N THR A 416 21.76 -38.52 -29.77
CA THR A 416 21.80 -38.68 -31.25
C THR A 416 20.60 -38.41 -32.18
N ASN A 417 20.84 -37.45 -33.08
CA ASN A 417 20.39 -37.23 -34.48
C ASN A 417 19.52 -38.29 -35.18
N GLN A 418 18.38 -37.85 -35.75
CA GLN A 418 18.10 -37.83 -37.20
C GLN A 418 16.83 -37.00 -37.52
N PRO A 419 16.71 -36.36 -38.72
CA PRO A 419 15.57 -35.52 -39.08
C PRO A 419 14.54 -36.27 -39.92
N VAL A 420 13.25 -36.20 -39.58
CA VAL A 420 12.16 -36.66 -40.47
C VAL A 420 10.97 -35.69 -40.39
N GLN A 421 10.58 -35.18 -41.56
CA GLN A 421 9.38 -34.38 -41.80
C GLN A 421 8.10 -35.16 -41.45
N GLY A 422 7.12 -34.51 -40.82
CA GLY A 422 5.81 -35.13 -40.56
C GLY A 422 4.74 -34.14 -40.09
N SER A 423 3.77 -33.91 -40.97
CA SER A 423 2.54 -33.13 -40.84
C SER A 423 1.75 -33.38 -39.53
N PHE A 424 1.32 -32.31 -38.86
CA PHE A 424 0.40 -32.34 -37.70
C PHE A 424 -0.99 -31.81 -38.10
N LEU A 425 -1.65 -32.52 -39.00
CA LEU A 425 -3.11 -32.57 -39.10
C LEU A 425 -3.54 -33.95 -38.59
N LYS A 426 -3.76 -34.07 -37.28
CA LYS A 426 -4.58 -35.12 -36.63
C LYS A 426 -4.64 -34.86 -35.12
N LEU A 427 -5.80 -35.15 -34.53
CA LEU A 427 -6.15 -35.17 -33.10
C LEU A 427 -6.83 -33.89 -32.55
N LEU A 428 -7.94 -33.52 -33.19
CA LEU A 428 -9.12 -32.99 -32.46
C LEU A 428 -9.98 -34.19 -31.98
N PRO A 429 -10.59 -34.13 -30.77
CA PRO A 429 -11.45 -35.19 -30.24
C PRO A 429 -12.85 -35.22 -30.89
N PRO A 430 -13.50 -36.41 -30.94
CA PRO A 430 -14.74 -36.61 -31.69
C PRO A 430 -16.00 -36.13 -30.96
N GLN A 431 -16.93 -35.55 -31.73
CA GLN A 431 -18.29 -35.21 -31.32
C GLN A 431 -19.18 -36.46 -31.27
N LEU A 432 -20.02 -36.54 -30.24
CA LEU A 432 -21.05 -37.58 -30.06
C LEU A 432 -22.26 -37.30 -30.97
N GLU A 433 -22.55 -38.24 -31.86
CA GLU A 433 -23.78 -38.30 -32.65
C GLU A 433 -24.95 -38.87 -31.82
N VAL A 434 -26.14 -38.27 -31.96
CA VAL A 434 -27.44 -38.82 -31.52
C VAL A 434 -28.26 -39.11 -32.79
N PRO A 435 -28.94 -40.26 -32.89
CA PRO A 435 -29.44 -40.78 -34.17
C PRO A 435 -30.79 -40.20 -34.61
N GLU A 436 -30.92 -39.93 -35.91
CA GLU A 436 -32.18 -39.65 -36.60
C GLU A 436 -32.92 -40.91 -37.04
N LYS A 437 -34.26 -40.88 -36.94
CA LYS A 437 -35.26 -41.10 -38.02
C LYS A 437 -36.66 -41.38 -37.43
N PRO A 438 -37.78 -41.32 -38.19
CA PRO A 438 -37.95 -40.91 -39.60
C PRO A 438 -39.07 -39.87 -39.85
N ILE A 439 -39.10 -39.40 -41.10
CA ILE A 439 -40.10 -38.50 -41.70
C ILE A 439 -41.40 -39.27 -42.02
N SER A 440 -42.55 -38.65 -41.75
CA SER A 440 -43.83 -38.96 -42.42
C SER A 440 -44.65 -37.68 -42.61
N ALA A 441 -45.20 -37.58 -43.82
CA ALA A 441 -45.98 -36.51 -44.44
C ALA A 441 -47.18 -35.97 -43.65
N GLY A 442 -47.63 -34.77 -44.06
CA GLY A 442 -49.05 -34.56 -44.33
C GLY A 442 -49.70 -33.31 -43.73
N GLU A 443 -50.12 -32.43 -44.64
CA GLU A 443 -51.37 -31.64 -44.60
C GLU A 443 -51.42 -30.27 -43.91
N LYS A 444 -51.60 -29.30 -44.81
CA LYS A 444 -52.36 -28.04 -44.71
C LYS A 444 -53.55 -28.10 -43.75
N HIS A 445 -53.79 -27.03 -43.00
CA HIS A 445 -54.94 -26.14 -43.23
C HIS A 445 -54.89 -24.91 -42.30
N SER A 446 -55.16 -23.76 -42.94
CA SER A 446 -55.77 -22.50 -42.44
C SER A 446 -55.16 -21.76 -41.25
#